data_AF-A0A7I0ELI6-F1
#
_entry.id   AF-A0A7I0ELI6-F1
#
_cell.length_a   1.000
_cell.length_b   1.000
_cell.length_c   1.000
_cell.angle_alpha   90.00
_cell.angle_beta   90.00
_cell.angle_gamma   90.00
#
_symmetry.space_group_name_H-M   'P 1'
#
loop_
_entity.id
_entity.type
_entity.pdbx_description
1 polymer ?
#
loop_
_entity_poly.entity_id
_entity_poly.type
_entity_poly.pdbx_seq_one_letter_code
_entity_poly.pdbx_strand_id
1 'polypeptide(L)'
;MANNRDLILLESVKTHRSRLRAAFLFGELDERRTASDNLKRAIGSVVLGAVICAACVGVSFVTKTMSDQAVARTPQPASTQSENR
;
A
#
# COMPACT_ATOMS: atom_id res chain seq x y z
N MET A 1 26.11 -33.49 22.11
CA MET A 1 26.58 -32.45 21.15
C MET A 1 25.75 -32.41 19.86
N ALA A 2 24.43 -32.69 19.89
CA ALA A 2 23.57 -32.68 18.69
C ALA A 2 23.05 -31.28 18.32
N ASN A 3 22.95 -30.37 19.30
CA ASN A 3 22.35 -29.04 19.16
C ASN A 3 23.07 -28.13 18.15
N ASN A 4 24.40 -28.27 18.01
CA ASN A 4 25.18 -27.45 17.08
C ASN A 4 24.89 -27.79 15.60
N ARG A 5 24.53 -29.03 15.27
CA ARG A 5 24.18 -29.41 13.89
C ARG A 5 22.87 -28.76 13.45
N ASP A 6 21.88 -28.73 14.33
CA ASP A 6 20.58 -28.14 14.04
C ASP A 6 20.66 -26.62 13.92
N LEU A 7 21.50 -25.98 14.74
CA LEU A 7 21.79 -24.55 14.62
C LEU A 7 22.45 -24.19 13.28
N ILE A 8 23.42 -24.98 12.82
CA ILE A 8 24.06 -24.76 11.51
C ILE A 8 23.06 -24.91 10.36
N LEU A 9 22.16 -25.89 10.43
CA LEU A 9 21.10 -26.07 9.43
C LEU A 9 20.10 -24.91 9.46
N LEU A 10 19.69 -24.45 10.64
CA LEU A 10 18.81 -23.29 10.79
C LEU A 10 19.43 -22.02 10.22
N GLU A 11 20.72 -21.80 10.47
CA GLU A 11 21.44 -20.64 9.97
C GLU A 11 21.58 -20.69 8.43
N SER A 12 21.88 -21.88 7.89
CA SER A 12 21.93 -22.11 6.44
C SER A 12 20.57 -21.90 5.75
N VAL A 13 19.48 -22.44 6.31
CA VAL A 13 18.12 -22.25 5.76
C VAL A 13 17.69 -20.79 5.88
N LYS A 14 18.04 -20.12 6.98
CA LYS A 14 17.73 -18.69 7.18
C LYS A 14 18.41 -17.83 6.12
N THR A 15 19.68 -18.09 5.80
CA THR A 15 20.39 -17.35 4.74
C THR A 15 19.83 -17.65 3.36
N HIS A 16 19.55 -18.92 3.04
CA HIS A 16 18.98 -19.31 1.75
C HIS A 16 17.58 -18.71 1.53
N ARG A 17 16.72 -18.72 2.55
CA ARG A 17 15.40 -18.10 2.50
C ARG A 17 15.49 -16.58 2.38
N SER A 18 16.43 -15.95 3.08
CA SER A 18 16.67 -14.51 2.96
C SER A 18 17.08 -14.12 1.53
N ARG A 19 17.97 -14.90 0.91
CA ARG A 19 18.41 -14.71 -0.48
C ARG A 19 17.29 -14.94 -1.49
N LEU A 20 16.47 -15.98 -1.31
CA LEU A 20 15.31 -16.25 -2.16
C LEU A 20 14.25 -15.15 -2.04
N ARG A 21 13.98 -14.67 -0.83
CA ARG A 21 13.07 -13.55 -0.61
C ARG A 21 13.58 -12.26 -1.23
N ALA A 22 14.88 -12.01 -1.13
CA ALA A 22 15.49 -10.88 -1.82
C ALA A 22 15.34 -11.05 -3.35
N ALA A 23 15.64 -12.21 -3.92
CA ALA A 23 15.46 -12.45 -5.35
C ALA A 23 14.00 -12.34 -5.80
N PHE A 24 13.04 -12.80 -5.00
CA PHE A 24 11.62 -12.71 -5.31
C PHE A 24 11.09 -11.28 -5.20
N LEU A 25 11.55 -10.51 -4.22
CA LEU A 25 11.17 -9.12 -4.04
C LEU A 25 11.91 -8.16 -4.99
N PHE A 26 13.10 -8.54 -5.49
CA PHE A 26 14.00 -7.65 -6.23
C PHE A 26 14.38 -8.10 -7.66
N GLY A 27 14.03 -9.32 -8.09
CA GLY A 27 14.47 -9.87 -9.39
C GLY A 27 15.93 -10.32 -9.40
N GLU A 28 16.37 -10.93 -10.51
CA GLU A 28 17.74 -11.45 -10.72
C GLU A 28 18.80 -10.42 -10.28
N LEU A 29 19.73 -10.87 -9.42
CA LEU A 29 20.69 -10.04 -8.65
C LEU A 29 21.81 -9.40 -9.51
N ASP A 30 21.53 -8.95 -10.73
CA ASP A 30 22.58 -8.38 -11.58
C ASP A 30 23.12 -7.05 -11.01
N GLU A 31 22.36 -6.37 -10.15
CA GLU A 31 22.71 -5.00 -9.78
C GLU A 31 22.45 -4.64 -8.31
N ARG A 32 23.38 -5.07 -7.45
CA ARG A 32 23.36 -4.88 -5.98
C ARG A 32 23.19 -3.43 -5.50
N ARG A 33 23.45 -2.42 -6.36
CA ARG A 33 23.24 -0.98 -6.09
C ARG A 33 21.83 -0.52 -6.52
N THR A 34 21.34 -1.02 -7.64
CA THR A 34 19.99 -0.72 -8.16
C THR A 34 18.89 -1.40 -7.35
N ALA A 35 19.17 -2.54 -6.70
CA ALA A 35 18.23 -3.21 -5.80
C ALA A 35 17.80 -2.32 -4.61
N SER A 36 18.73 -1.58 -3.99
CA SER A 36 18.38 -0.68 -2.89
C SER A 36 17.54 0.52 -3.34
N ASP A 37 17.73 1.00 -4.56
CA ASP A 37 16.99 2.13 -5.09
C ASP A 37 15.58 1.73 -5.54
N ASN A 38 15.43 0.56 -6.17
CA ASN A 38 14.13 0.00 -6.50
C ASN A 38 13.31 -0.33 -5.24
N LEU A 39 13.94 -0.81 -4.16
CA LEU A 39 13.27 -1.04 -2.87
C LEU A 39 12.74 0.28 -2.29
N LYS A 40 13.57 1.34 -2.27
CA LYS A 40 13.14 2.66 -1.81
C LYS A 40 12.00 3.20 -2.68
N ARG A 41 12.07 3.01 -4.00
CA ARG A 41 11.01 3.43 -4.94
C ARG A 41 9.71 2.66 -4.71
N ALA A 42 9.79 1.35 -4.46
CA ALA A 42 8.62 0.51 -4.17
C ALA A 42 7.95 0.89 -2.84
N ILE A 43 8.73 1.08 -1.78
CA ILE A 43 8.22 1.58 -0.50
C ILE A 43 7.58 2.96 -0.70
N GLY A 44 8.25 3.85 -1.44
CA GLY A 44 7.73 5.17 -1.80
C GLY A 44 6.38 5.10 -2.53
N SER A 45 6.22 4.22 -3.52
CA SER A 45 4.96 4.06 -4.24
C SER A 45 3.83 3.51 -3.37
N VAL A 46 4.14 2.58 -2.46
CA VAL A 46 3.15 2.04 -1.52
C VAL A 46 2.66 3.13 -0.57
N VAL A 47 3.59 3.93 -0.01
CA VAL A 47 3.24 5.06 0.86
C VAL A 47 2.41 6.09 0.10
N LEU A 48 2.83 6.45 -1.12
CA LEU A 48 2.10 7.40 -1.96
C LEU A 48 0.68 6.91 -2.28
N GLY A 49 0.52 5.64 -2.65
CA GLY A 49 -0.79 5.04 -2.89
C GLY A 49 -1.69 5.06 -1.65
N ALA A 50 -1.14 4.74 -0.48
CA ALA A 50 -1.87 4.81 0.78
C ALA A 50 -2.33 6.23 1.11
N VAL A 51 -1.46 7.23 0.91
CA VAL A 51 -1.80 8.65 1.11
C VAL A 51 -2.90 9.11 0.16
N ILE A 52 -2.83 8.73 -1.13
CA ILE A 52 -3.88 9.07 -2.11
C ILE A 52 -5.22 8.46 -1.70
N CYS A 53 -5.24 7.17 -1.33
CA CYS A 53 -6.46 6.53 -0.84
C CYS A 53 -7.04 7.24 0.39
N ALA A 54 -6.19 7.57 1.38
CA ALA A 54 -6.62 8.28 2.57
C ALA A 54 -7.15 9.68 2.26
N ALA A 55 -6.52 10.41 1.33
CA ALA A 55 -6.97 11.72 0.88
C ALA A 55 -8.35 11.64 0.22
N CYS A 56 -8.57 10.69 -0.68
CA CYS A 56 -9.87 10.48 -1.33
C CYS A 56 -10.99 10.22 -0.31
N VAL A 57 -10.74 9.32 0.66
CA VAL A 57 -11.72 9.00 1.71
C VAL A 57 -11.99 10.20 2.61
N GLY A 58 -10.95 10.93 3.01
CA GLY A 58 -11.06 12.11 3.85
C GLY A 58 -11.86 13.23 3.20
N VAL A 59 -11.58 13.54 1.92
CA VAL A 59 -12.30 14.59 1.17
C VAL A 59 -13.79 14.25 1.04
N SER A 60 -14.13 13.01 0.70
CA SER A 60 -15.54 12.55 0.61
C SER A 60 -16.30 12.70 1.94
N PHE A 61 -15.62 12.46 3.07
CA PHE A 61 -16.24 12.62 4.38
C PHE A 61 -16.51 14.10 4.72
N VAL A 62 -15.55 14.99 4.44
CA VAL A 62 -15.68 16.43 4.70
C VAL A 62 -16.76 17.05 3.80
N THR A 63 -16.79 16.71 2.52
CA THR A 63 -17.81 17.23 1.60
C THR A 63 -19.21 16.76 1.99
N LYS A 64 -19.36 15.49 2.39
CA LYS A 64 -20.66 14.96 2.84
C LYS A 64 -21.17 15.64 4.11
N THR A 65 -20.29 15.89 5.09
CA THR A 65 -20.68 16.57 6.33
C THR A 65 -21.04 18.05 6.10
N MET A 66 -20.35 18.74 5.19
CA MET A 66 -20.73 20.10 4.80
C MET A 66 -22.01 20.14 3.95
N SER A 67 -22.21 19.17 3.04
CA SER A 67 -23.43 19.11 2.21
C SER A 67 -24.66 18.80 3.04
N ASP A 68 -24.57 17.90 4.02
CA ASP A 68 -25.70 17.57 4.89
C ASP A 68 -26.18 18.81 5.68
N GLN A 69 -25.25 19.67 6.12
CA GLN A 69 -25.60 20.93 6.80
C GLN A 69 -26.14 22.01 5.84
N ALA A 70 -25.61 22.06 4.62
CA ALA A 70 -26.11 22.97 3.58
C ALA A 70 -27.52 22.58 3.13
N VAL A 71 -27.78 21.29 2.92
CA VAL A 71 -29.10 20.72 2.59
C VAL A 71 -30.09 20.94 3.71
N ALA A 72 -29.71 20.79 4.99
CA ALA A 72 -30.60 21.09 6.11
C ALA A 72 -31.00 22.58 6.19
N ARG A 73 -30.24 23.49 5.57
CA ARG A 73 -30.54 24.93 5.50
C ARG A 73 -31.16 25.40 4.19
N THR A 74 -31.18 24.58 3.13
CA THR A 74 -31.83 24.92 1.86
C THR A 74 -33.06 24.04 1.65
N PRO A 75 -34.26 24.60 1.43
CA PRO A 75 -35.38 23.83 0.90
C PRO A 75 -34.95 23.25 -0.45
N GLN A 76 -34.69 21.95 -0.48
CA GLN A 76 -34.05 21.25 -1.59
C GLN A 76 -34.97 21.26 -2.83
N PRO A 77 -34.60 21.92 -3.94
CA PRO A 77 -35.35 21.82 -5.17
C PRO A 77 -35.00 20.50 -5.86
N ALA A 78 -36.02 19.70 -6.12
CA ALA A 78 -35.95 18.45 -6.84
C ALA A 78 -35.33 18.63 -8.24
N SER A 79 -34.12 18.09 -8.45
CA SER A 79 -33.54 17.73 -9.76
C SER A 79 -32.24 16.99 -9.44
N THR A 80 -31.95 15.76 -9.86
CA THR A 80 -32.19 15.13 -11.16
C THR A 80 -32.42 13.61 -10.96
N GLN A 81 -33.68 13.21 -10.87
CA GLN A 81 -34.13 11.85 -11.18
C GLN A 81 -34.73 11.91 -12.60
N SER A 82 -33.86 12.01 -13.61
CA SER A 82 -34.25 11.94 -15.02
C SER A 82 -33.08 11.35 -15.81
N GLU A 83 -32.72 10.12 -15.44
CA GLU A 83 -31.94 9.21 -16.29
C GLU A 83 -32.87 8.05 -16.66
N ASN A 84 -33.95 8.35 -17.39
CA ASN A 84 -34.66 7.40 -18.27
C ASN A 84 -35.77 8.11 -19.08
N ARG A 85 -35.43 8.74 -20.21
CA ARG A 85 -36.29 8.76 -21.41
C ARG A 85 -35.51 9.15 -22.66
#